data_AF-A0A940GZ67-F1
#
_entry.id   AF-A0A940GZ67-F1
#
_cell.length_a   1.000
_cell.length_b   1.000
_cell.length_c   1.000
_cell.angle_alpha   90.00
_cell.angle_beta   90.00
_cell.angle_gamma   90.00
#
_symmetry.space_group_name_H-M   'P 1'
#
loop_
_entity.id
_entity.type
_entity.pdbx_description
1 polymer ?
#
loop_
_entity_poly.entity_id
_entity_poly.type
_entity_poly.pdbx_seq_one_letter_code
_entity_poly.pdbx_strand_id
1 'polypeptide(L)'
;MATITGQAEAPAAPSRWSELWRKEDWWAIWIGLAVVLAGCALFWAGGNLRWLAVLPPRWASFSQVTGDLGSNWTRYLAQFVFWLGAFSIALRALGQRVRAFVPAFTLLYLAAYAIFVIGQWEGSVRYNLEPPLVALLLGLVIANSVRLPRWLDAGFRGEFYVKTGIVLLGATLPLSLIVLAGPVAILQAGVVSIVTFGVIYWAALRFGLDRRFAATLGVGGAVCGVSAAIAVAGAVGAKKEDTAITITTVVVWAIMMIFALPFVSRLLLLPTGVAGAWIGTSEFADAAGIAAAQAYGGLAGKVEGITGTSEQALQAFTLMKVVGRDMWIGIWAVGLAIVATTRWEARPAGGGADVGEVWRRFPKFVLGFFVTSAIITAVTASYSLEEYNRVAVAGLVGPIKDLRTWAFIFCFFSIGLTTRFRELATVGRRPFAAFTTGVVVNVILGFVLSVYVFGDYWARLGE
;
A
#
# COMPACT_ATOMS: atom_id res chain seq x y z
N MET A 1 -13.78 59.83 1.66
CA MET A 1 -13.09 59.35 2.87
C MET A 1 -13.88 58.13 3.38
N ALA A 2 -13.17 57.06 3.77
CA ALA A 2 -13.67 55.75 4.25
C ALA A 2 -13.96 54.68 3.17
N THR A 3 -12.89 54.01 2.75
CA THR A 3 -12.84 52.67 2.16
C THR A 3 -13.13 51.62 3.23
N ILE A 4 -14.10 50.72 2.97
CA ILE A 4 -14.39 49.55 3.81
C ILE A 4 -13.48 48.40 3.35
N THR A 5 -12.42 48.11 4.09
CA THR A 5 -11.61 46.90 3.95
C THR A 5 -12.07 45.84 4.94
N GLY A 6 -13.00 44.98 4.54
CA GLY A 6 -13.30 43.73 5.25
C GLY A 6 -12.31 42.65 4.81
N GLN A 7 -11.21 42.49 5.55
CA GLN A 7 -10.37 41.30 5.43
C GLN A 7 -11.13 40.12 6.05
N ALA A 8 -11.54 39.17 5.23
CA ALA A 8 -12.01 37.87 5.72
C ALA A 8 -10.81 37.17 6.39
N GLU A 9 -10.89 36.96 7.70
CA GLU A 9 -9.93 36.16 8.44
C GLU A 9 -9.84 34.76 7.82
N ALA A 10 -8.63 34.38 7.41
CA ALA A 10 -8.35 33.00 7.01
C ALA A 10 -8.62 32.06 8.20
N PRO A 11 -9.26 30.90 7.99
CA PRO A 11 -9.56 29.98 9.08
C PRO A 11 -8.26 29.58 9.80
N ALA A 12 -8.25 29.70 11.13
CA ALA A 12 -7.12 29.35 11.98
C ALA A 12 -6.58 27.95 11.65
N ALA A 13 -5.27 27.83 11.49
CA ALA A 13 -4.61 26.55 11.24
C ALA A 13 -4.96 25.56 12.37
N PRO A 14 -5.42 24.33 12.06
CA PRO A 14 -5.81 23.37 13.09
C PRO A 14 -4.63 23.05 14.00
N SER A 15 -4.88 22.97 15.31
CA SER A 15 -3.83 22.66 16.29
C SER A 15 -3.17 21.32 15.98
N ARG A 16 -1.85 21.22 16.17
CA ARG A 16 -0.99 20.05 15.84
C ARG A 16 -1.51 18.73 16.44
N TRP A 17 -2.24 18.80 17.57
CA TRP A 17 -2.87 17.65 18.26
C TRP A 17 -4.22 17.24 17.68
N SER A 18 -4.98 18.19 17.12
CA SER A 18 -6.27 17.89 16.48
C SER A 18 -6.12 17.05 15.21
N GLU A 19 -4.94 17.10 14.57
CA GLU A 19 -4.64 16.29 13.39
C GLU A 19 -4.59 14.78 13.69
N LEU A 20 -4.19 14.39 14.91
CA LEU A 20 -4.09 12.99 15.35
C LEU A 20 -5.44 12.24 15.34
N TRP A 21 -6.53 12.98 15.37
CA TRP A 21 -7.89 12.43 15.50
C TRP A 21 -8.76 12.72 14.27
N ARG A 22 -8.33 13.65 13.40
CA ARG A 22 -9.10 14.11 12.24
C ARG A 22 -8.61 13.57 10.90
N LYS A 23 -7.48 12.83 10.87
CA LYS A 23 -6.95 12.22 9.65
C LYS A 23 -7.04 10.71 9.71
N GLU A 24 -7.40 10.12 8.59
CA GLU A 24 -7.52 8.67 8.41
C GLU A 24 -6.20 7.92 8.71
N ASP A 25 -5.06 8.49 8.32
CA ASP A 25 -3.74 7.90 8.56
C ASP A 25 -3.48 7.61 10.04
N TRP A 26 -3.86 8.52 10.94
CA TRP A 26 -3.63 8.33 12.37
C TRP A 26 -4.53 7.25 12.95
N TRP A 27 -5.78 7.15 12.48
CA TRP A 27 -6.65 6.05 12.87
C TRP A 27 -6.14 4.69 12.42
N ALA A 28 -5.51 4.61 11.23
CA ALA A 28 -4.87 3.38 10.79
C ALA A 28 -3.71 2.99 11.72
N ILE A 29 -2.92 3.97 12.17
CA ILE A 29 -1.86 3.78 13.18
C ILE A 29 -2.45 3.31 14.51
N TRP A 30 -3.48 3.97 15.03
CA TRP A 30 -4.07 3.60 16.32
C TRP A 30 -4.66 2.19 16.31
N ILE A 31 -5.38 1.81 15.25
CA ILE A 31 -5.91 0.46 15.11
C ILE A 31 -4.76 -0.55 15.06
N GLY A 32 -3.74 -0.31 14.23
CA GLY A 32 -2.60 -1.21 14.09
C GLY A 32 -1.82 -1.38 15.40
N LEU A 33 -1.50 -0.27 16.08
CA LEU A 33 -0.82 -0.29 17.37
C LEU A 33 -1.67 -0.99 18.44
N ALA A 34 -2.99 -0.77 18.47
CA ALA A 34 -3.87 -1.45 19.42
C ALA A 34 -3.82 -2.97 19.23
N VAL A 35 -3.86 -3.47 17.98
CA VAL A 35 -3.73 -4.90 17.69
C VAL A 35 -2.38 -5.45 18.16
N VAL A 36 -1.30 -4.73 17.87
CA VAL A 36 0.06 -5.16 18.19
C VAL A 36 0.28 -5.18 19.70
N LEU A 37 -0.09 -4.11 20.40
CA LEU A 37 0.03 -4.02 21.85
C LEU A 37 -0.84 -5.07 22.56
N ALA A 38 -2.07 -5.30 22.08
CA ALA A 38 -2.92 -6.38 22.59
C ALA A 38 -2.28 -7.76 22.34
N GLY A 39 -1.70 -7.97 21.16
CA GLY A 39 -0.94 -9.17 20.83
C GLY A 39 0.23 -9.40 21.78
N CYS A 40 1.05 -8.37 22.01
CA CYS A 40 2.18 -8.43 22.95
C CYS A 40 1.73 -8.72 24.38
N ALA A 41 0.68 -8.04 24.86
CA ALA A 41 0.14 -8.25 26.20
C ALA A 41 -0.39 -9.67 26.39
N LEU A 42 -1.14 -10.20 25.41
CA LEU A 42 -1.62 -11.58 25.44
C LEU A 42 -0.46 -12.57 25.38
N PHE A 43 0.54 -12.32 24.53
CA PHE A 43 1.72 -13.17 24.40
C PHE A 43 2.49 -13.27 25.72
N TRP A 44 2.69 -12.15 26.42
CA TRP A 44 3.30 -12.15 27.76
C TRP A 44 2.45 -12.85 28.82
N ALA A 45 1.13 -12.82 28.69
CA ALA A 45 0.22 -13.55 29.57
C ALA A 45 0.10 -15.05 29.23
N GLY A 46 0.89 -15.58 28.27
CA GLY A 46 0.82 -16.96 27.80
C GLY A 46 -0.34 -17.26 26.84
N GLY A 47 -1.12 -16.25 26.45
CA GLY A 47 -2.16 -16.30 25.44
C GLY A 47 -1.67 -15.87 24.06
N ASN A 48 -2.60 -15.74 23.10
CA ASN A 48 -2.31 -15.22 21.77
C ASN A 48 -3.60 -14.74 21.07
N LEU A 49 -3.44 -14.04 19.94
CA LEU A 49 -4.55 -13.55 19.12
C LEU A 49 -5.12 -14.60 18.13
N ARG A 50 -4.64 -15.84 18.11
CA ARG A 50 -5.05 -16.86 17.11
C ARG A 50 -6.55 -17.12 17.13
N TRP A 51 -7.17 -17.05 18.30
CA TRP A 51 -8.61 -17.26 18.42
C TRP A 51 -9.39 -16.24 17.58
N LEU A 52 -8.95 -14.98 17.53
CA LEU A 52 -9.53 -13.90 16.74
C LEU A 52 -9.05 -13.90 15.27
N ALA A 53 -7.80 -14.26 15.04
CA ALA A 53 -7.13 -14.19 13.75
C ALA A 53 -7.36 -15.48 12.92
N VAL A 54 -8.57 -15.66 12.40
CA VAL A 54 -8.96 -16.86 11.62
C VAL A 54 -8.84 -16.60 10.12
N LEU A 55 -8.43 -17.61 9.37
CA LEU A 55 -8.46 -17.66 7.91
C LEU A 55 -9.15 -18.95 7.45
N PRO A 56 -9.88 -18.91 6.32
CA PRO A 56 -10.40 -20.13 5.71
C PRO A 56 -9.29 -21.14 5.40
N PRO A 57 -9.51 -22.44 5.65
CA PRO A 57 -8.51 -23.46 5.40
C PRO A 57 -8.38 -23.74 3.90
N ARG A 58 -7.27 -24.40 3.53
CA ARG A 58 -7.16 -25.04 2.21
C ARG A 58 -8.19 -26.15 2.06
N TRP A 59 -8.73 -26.30 0.86
CA TRP A 59 -9.80 -27.27 0.61
C TRP A 59 -9.76 -27.88 -0.79
N ALA A 60 -10.10 -29.17 -0.86
CA ALA A 60 -10.35 -29.96 -2.07
C ALA A 60 -11.87 -30.16 -2.29
N SER A 61 -12.61 -30.34 -1.18
CA SER A 61 -14.05 -30.57 -1.16
C SER A 61 -14.76 -29.43 -0.43
N PHE A 62 -15.89 -29.00 -0.97
CA PHE A 62 -16.70 -27.94 -0.35
C PHE A 62 -17.19 -28.31 1.07
N SER A 63 -17.26 -29.60 1.40
CA SER A 63 -17.56 -30.07 2.77
C SER A 63 -16.56 -29.57 3.82
N GLN A 64 -15.28 -29.38 3.45
CA GLN A 64 -14.25 -28.85 4.34
C GLN A 64 -14.49 -27.37 4.67
N VAL A 65 -14.96 -26.60 3.68
CA VAL A 65 -15.33 -25.19 3.87
C VAL A 65 -16.52 -25.07 4.80
N THR A 66 -17.58 -25.86 4.57
CA THR A 66 -18.77 -25.85 5.43
C THR A 66 -18.47 -26.38 6.83
N GLY A 67 -17.59 -27.37 6.96
CA GLY A 67 -17.15 -27.90 8.26
C GLY A 67 -16.31 -26.90 9.06
N ASP A 68 -15.40 -26.17 8.39
CA ASP A 68 -14.66 -25.07 9.01
C ASP A 68 -15.60 -23.94 9.45
N LEU A 69 -16.52 -23.53 8.58
CA LEU A 69 -17.50 -22.51 8.93
C LEU A 69 -18.33 -22.95 10.15
N GLY A 70 -18.81 -24.18 10.18
CA GLY A 70 -19.58 -24.70 11.31
C GLY A 70 -18.79 -24.78 12.63
N SER A 71 -17.50 -25.10 12.59
CA SER A 71 -16.65 -25.20 13.78
C SER A 71 -16.07 -23.87 14.26
N ASN A 72 -15.83 -22.92 13.33
CA ASN A 72 -15.17 -21.64 13.61
C ASN A 72 -16.09 -20.42 13.43
N TRP A 73 -17.41 -20.57 13.20
CA TRP A 73 -18.32 -19.43 12.96
C TRP A 73 -18.27 -18.37 14.05
N THR A 74 -18.13 -18.77 15.32
CA THR A 74 -18.04 -17.84 16.45
C THR A 74 -16.77 -16.98 16.37
N ARG A 75 -15.67 -17.55 15.88
CA ARG A 75 -14.40 -16.85 15.69
C ARG A 75 -14.46 -15.90 14.50
N TYR A 76 -15.07 -16.32 13.38
CA TYR A 76 -15.35 -15.42 12.25
C TYR A 76 -16.26 -14.26 12.66
N LEU A 77 -17.31 -14.54 13.45
CA LEU A 77 -18.18 -13.50 13.99
C LEU A 77 -17.42 -12.54 14.92
N ALA A 78 -16.58 -13.06 15.82
CA ALA A 78 -15.76 -12.24 16.70
C ALA A 78 -14.79 -11.35 15.91
N GLN A 79 -14.15 -11.90 14.87
CA GLN A 79 -13.27 -11.15 13.97
C GLN A 79 -14.03 -10.07 13.18
N PHE A 80 -15.22 -10.40 12.68
CA PHE A 80 -16.11 -9.43 12.04
C PHE A 80 -16.47 -8.29 12.99
N VAL A 81 -16.91 -8.60 14.21
CA VAL A 81 -17.26 -7.60 15.23
C VAL A 81 -16.05 -6.74 15.59
N PHE A 82 -14.87 -7.35 15.71
CA PHE A 82 -13.63 -6.63 15.95
C PHE A 82 -13.33 -5.61 14.85
N TRP A 83 -13.31 -6.01 13.57
CA TRP A 83 -13.04 -5.09 12.47
C TRP A 83 -14.12 -4.04 12.31
N LEU A 84 -15.39 -4.45 12.41
CA LEU A 84 -16.53 -3.55 12.33
C LEU A 84 -16.44 -2.49 13.43
N GLY A 85 -16.15 -2.89 14.67
CA GLY A 85 -15.98 -2.01 15.81
C GLY A 85 -14.81 -1.04 15.62
N ALA A 86 -13.63 -1.57 15.29
CA ALA A 86 -12.42 -0.76 15.11
C ALA A 86 -12.60 0.32 14.02
N PHE A 87 -13.11 -0.06 12.85
CA PHE A 87 -13.33 0.89 11.76
C PHE A 87 -14.52 1.82 12.03
N SER A 88 -15.58 1.36 12.71
CA SER A 88 -16.71 2.23 13.08
C SER A 88 -16.31 3.31 14.08
N ILE A 89 -15.47 2.99 15.07
CA ILE A 89 -14.94 3.97 16.02
C ILE A 89 -14.14 5.05 15.29
N ALA A 90 -13.24 4.64 14.39
CA ALA A 90 -12.48 5.57 13.57
C ALA A 90 -13.37 6.46 12.71
N LEU A 91 -14.33 5.88 12.00
CA LEU A 91 -15.25 6.64 11.14
C LEU A 91 -16.15 7.59 11.93
N ARG A 92 -16.59 7.20 13.14
CA ARG A 92 -17.34 8.10 14.03
C ARG A 92 -16.51 9.32 14.41
N ALA A 93 -15.24 9.13 14.76
CA ALA A 93 -14.34 10.22 15.11
C ALA A 93 -13.99 11.12 13.92
N LEU A 94 -13.97 10.56 12.71
CA LEU A 94 -13.84 11.31 11.45
C LEU A 94 -15.14 12.02 11.01
N GLY A 95 -16.21 11.97 11.83
CA GLY A 95 -17.49 12.62 11.55
C GLY A 95 -18.32 11.92 10.47
N GLN A 96 -18.02 10.67 10.13
CA GLN A 96 -18.75 9.91 9.12
C GLN A 96 -19.93 9.13 9.70
N ARG A 97 -20.93 8.85 8.84
CA ARG A 97 -22.17 8.17 9.23
C ARG A 97 -21.98 6.66 9.37
N VAL A 98 -21.67 6.21 10.58
CA VAL A 98 -21.48 4.78 10.92
C VAL A 98 -22.68 3.90 10.53
N ARG A 99 -23.91 4.40 10.63
CA ARG A 99 -25.12 3.64 10.24
C ARG A 99 -25.11 3.16 8.79
N ALA A 100 -24.49 3.94 7.88
CA ALA A 100 -24.34 3.54 6.48
C ALA A 100 -23.13 2.61 6.28
N PHE A 101 -22.11 2.72 7.13
CA PHE A 101 -20.92 1.89 7.08
C PHE A 101 -21.20 0.43 7.46
N VAL A 102 -21.95 0.19 8.53
CA VAL A 102 -22.22 -1.17 9.06
C VAL A 102 -22.71 -2.15 7.98
N PRO A 103 -23.80 -1.88 7.22
CA PRO A 103 -24.26 -2.82 6.22
C PRO A 103 -23.26 -2.96 5.06
N ALA A 104 -22.57 -1.88 4.68
CA ALA A 104 -21.61 -1.90 3.58
C ALA A 104 -20.38 -2.75 3.93
N PHE A 105 -19.86 -2.58 5.15
CA PHE A 105 -18.75 -3.37 5.67
C PHE A 105 -19.14 -4.83 5.91
N THR A 106 -20.38 -5.11 6.30
CA THR A 106 -20.87 -6.48 6.44
C THR A 106 -20.78 -7.23 5.10
N LEU A 107 -21.27 -6.63 4.02
CA LEU A 107 -21.14 -7.22 2.69
C LEU A 107 -19.69 -7.32 2.23
N LEU A 108 -18.86 -6.33 2.54
CA LEU A 108 -17.42 -6.37 2.26
C LEU A 108 -16.73 -7.55 2.97
N TYR A 109 -17.05 -7.79 4.25
CA TYR A 109 -16.50 -8.88 5.04
C TYR A 109 -16.92 -10.25 4.49
N LEU A 110 -18.21 -10.41 4.16
CA LEU A 110 -18.73 -11.64 3.56
C LEU A 110 -18.09 -11.93 2.19
N ALA A 111 -17.93 -10.90 1.37
CA ALA A 111 -17.23 -11.03 0.09
C ALA A 111 -15.75 -11.36 0.28
N ALA A 112 -15.07 -10.75 1.26
CA ALA A 112 -13.68 -11.09 1.59
C ALA A 112 -13.54 -12.55 2.05
N TYR A 113 -14.47 -13.05 2.86
CA TYR A 113 -14.54 -14.47 3.22
C TYR A 113 -14.65 -15.36 1.97
N ALA A 114 -15.57 -15.04 1.05
CA ALA A 114 -15.73 -15.78 -0.20
C ALA A 114 -14.47 -15.73 -1.08
N ILE A 115 -13.78 -14.59 -1.14
CA ILE A 115 -12.51 -14.42 -1.86
C ILE A 115 -11.43 -15.34 -1.26
N PHE A 116 -11.32 -15.41 0.07
CA PHE A 116 -10.39 -16.33 0.72
C PHE A 116 -10.73 -17.78 0.39
N VAL A 117 -12.01 -18.17 0.44
CA VAL A 117 -12.44 -19.52 0.05
C VAL A 117 -12.01 -19.81 -1.39
N ILE A 118 -12.25 -18.92 -2.34
CA ILE A 118 -11.81 -19.12 -3.74
C ILE A 118 -10.28 -19.32 -3.82
N GLY A 119 -9.50 -18.50 -3.12
CA GLY A 119 -8.04 -18.57 -3.21
C GLY A 119 -7.40 -19.72 -2.43
N GLN A 120 -8.09 -20.29 -1.45
CA GLN A 120 -7.64 -21.46 -0.69
C GLN A 120 -8.03 -22.80 -1.32
N TRP A 121 -8.74 -22.78 -2.45
CA TRP A 121 -8.99 -23.99 -3.24
C TRP A 121 -7.67 -24.61 -3.72
N GLU A 122 -7.51 -25.92 -3.62
CA GLU A 122 -6.27 -26.60 -4.06
C GLU A 122 -5.91 -26.34 -5.53
N GLY A 123 -6.92 -26.14 -6.39
CA GLY A 123 -6.73 -25.78 -7.79
C GLY A 123 -6.35 -24.32 -8.04
N SER A 124 -6.36 -23.45 -7.02
CA SER A 124 -6.18 -22.00 -7.17
C SER A 124 -4.83 -21.62 -7.81
N VAL A 125 -3.78 -22.36 -7.48
CA VAL A 125 -2.41 -22.16 -7.96
C VAL A 125 -2.30 -22.28 -9.48
N ARG A 126 -3.02 -23.26 -10.06
CA ARG A 126 -3.04 -23.48 -11.52
C ARG A 126 -3.52 -22.24 -12.27
N TYR A 127 -4.49 -21.54 -11.68
CA TYR A 127 -5.16 -20.39 -12.29
C TYR A 127 -4.68 -19.03 -11.73
N ASN A 128 -3.62 -18.98 -10.90
CA ASN A 128 -3.16 -17.78 -10.20
C ASN A 128 -4.27 -17.09 -9.37
N LEU A 129 -5.18 -17.86 -8.79
CA LEU A 129 -6.29 -17.36 -7.98
C LEU A 129 -5.85 -17.04 -6.55
N GLU A 130 -4.73 -16.33 -6.38
CA GLU A 130 -4.31 -15.89 -5.06
C GLU A 130 -5.29 -14.84 -4.51
N PRO A 131 -5.68 -14.89 -3.22
CA PRO A 131 -6.76 -14.06 -2.68
C PRO A 131 -6.64 -12.55 -3.00
N PRO A 132 -5.44 -11.92 -2.95
CA PRO A 132 -5.29 -10.51 -3.33
C PRO A 132 -5.67 -10.20 -4.77
N LEU A 133 -5.29 -11.09 -5.71
CA LEU A 133 -5.57 -10.92 -7.13
C LEU A 133 -7.04 -11.16 -7.43
N VAL A 134 -7.61 -12.20 -6.80
CA VAL A 134 -9.05 -12.51 -6.87
C VAL A 134 -9.88 -11.35 -6.33
N ALA A 135 -9.49 -10.77 -5.19
CA ALA A 135 -10.14 -9.60 -4.61
C ALA A 135 -10.22 -8.45 -5.62
N LEU A 136 -9.09 -8.07 -6.20
CA LEU A 136 -9.06 -6.96 -7.14
C LEU A 136 -9.85 -7.28 -8.42
N LEU A 137 -9.64 -8.45 -9.01
CA LEU A 137 -10.30 -8.87 -10.25
C LEU A 137 -11.82 -8.93 -10.11
N LEU A 138 -12.32 -9.59 -9.06
CA LEU A 138 -13.75 -9.66 -8.81
C LEU A 138 -14.34 -8.27 -8.57
N GLY A 139 -13.64 -7.42 -7.79
CA GLY A 139 -14.04 -6.04 -7.59
C GLY A 139 -14.16 -5.27 -8.92
N LEU A 140 -13.14 -5.37 -9.78
CA LEU A 140 -13.11 -4.73 -11.11
C LEU A 140 -14.24 -5.21 -12.02
N VAL A 141 -14.47 -6.51 -12.06
CA VAL A 141 -15.54 -7.11 -12.86
C VAL A 141 -16.89 -6.61 -12.38
N ILE A 142 -17.17 -6.65 -11.08
CA ILE A 142 -18.43 -6.18 -10.49
C ILE A 142 -18.63 -4.69 -10.78
N ALA A 143 -17.62 -3.87 -10.48
CA ALA A 143 -17.62 -2.43 -10.70
C ALA A 143 -18.01 -2.01 -12.12
N ASN A 144 -17.54 -2.76 -13.12
CA ASN A 144 -17.71 -2.41 -14.52
C ASN A 144 -18.86 -3.18 -15.20
N SER A 145 -19.43 -4.19 -14.54
CA SER A 145 -20.57 -4.98 -15.06
C SER A 145 -21.91 -4.58 -14.44
N VAL A 146 -21.92 -4.16 -13.18
CA VAL A 146 -23.15 -3.80 -12.45
C VAL A 146 -23.05 -2.43 -11.79
N ARG A 147 -24.18 -1.73 -11.70
CA ARG A 147 -24.28 -0.47 -10.94
C ARG A 147 -24.52 -0.81 -9.48
N LEU A 148 -23.50 -0.60 -8.66
CA LEU A 148 -23.57 -0.78 -7.21
C LEU A 148 -24.44 0.32 -6.56
N PRO A 149 -25.30 -0.02 -5.58
CA PRO A 149 -26.00 0.97 -4.78
C PRO A 149 -25.05 1.94 -4.06
N ARG A 150 -25.35 3.25 -4.09
CA ARG A 150 -24.52 4.31 -3.49
C ARG A 150 -24.24 4.16 -1.98
N TRP A 151 -25.10 3.44 -1.26
CA TRP A 151 -24.89 3.22 0.17
C TRP A 151 -23.67 2.32 0.46
N LEU A 152 -23.25 1.51 -0.52
CA LEU A 152 -22.06 0.66 -0.40
C LEU A 152 -20.75 1.47 -0.39
N ASP A 153 -20.74 2.67 -0.99
CA ASP A 153 -19.57 3.56 -1.01
C ASP A 153 -19.09 3.95 0.40
N ALA A 154 -19.95 3.82 1.41
CA ALA A 154 -19.57 3.99 2.81
C ALA A 154 -18.53 2.96 3.26
N GLY A 155 -18.60 1.73 2.75
CA GLY A 155 -17.71 0.60 3.11
C GLY A 155 -16.45 0.49 2.26
N PHE A 156 -16.40 1.08 1.07
CA PHE A 156 -15.26 0.95 0.15
C PHE A 156 -14.12 1.91 0.51
N ARG A 157 -13.50 1.70 1.68
CA ARG A 157 -12.43 2.53 2.24
C ARG A 157 -11.05 1.90 1.98
N GLY A 158 -10.74 1.62 0.71
CA GLY A 158 -9.54 0.88 0.31
C GLY A 158 -8.23 1.47 0.87
N GLU A 159 -8.09 2.80 0.82
CA GLU A 159 -6.92 3.50 1.35
C GLU A 159 -6.80 3.36 2.88
N PHE A 160 -7.92 3.39 3.61
CA PHE A 160 -7.90 3.18 5.05
C PHE A 160 -7.42 1.76 5.41
N TYR A 161 -7.94 0.78 4.68
CA TYR A 161 -7.60 -0.63 4.89
C TYR A 161 -6.15 -0.95 4.54
N VAL A 162 -5.60 -0.39 3.45
CA VAL A 162 -4.19 -0.60 3.10
C VAL A 162 -3.28 0.01 4.15
N LYS A 163 -3.60 1.21 4.66
CA LYS A 163 -2.81 1.86 5.72
C LYS A 163 -2.81 1.03 6.99
N THR A 164 -3.96 0.50 7.41
CA THR A 164 -4.04 -0.41 8.57
C THR A 164 -3.21 -1.67 8.32
N GLY A 165 -3.31 -2.27 7.13
CA GLY A 165 -2.49 -3.43 6.74
C GLY A 165 -0.98 -3.13 6.78
N ILE A 166 -0.53 -1.97 6.29
CA ILE A 166 0.89 -1.58 6.34
C ILE A 166 1.37 -1.34 7.78
N VAL A 167 0.54 -0.78 8.65
CA VAL A 167 0.93 -0.65 10.07
C VAL A 167 1.12 -2.04 10.70
N LEU A 168 0.18 -2.97 10.46
CA LEU A 168 0.30 -4.36 10.94
C LEU A 168 1.46 -5.13 10.29
N LEU A 169 1.81 -4.80 9.05
CA LEU A 169 2.99 -5.33 8.34
C LEU A 169 4.30 -4.98 9.06
N GLY A 170 4.34 -3.88 9.82
CA GLY A 170 5.47 -3.57 10.69
C GLY A 170 5.77 -4.70 11.68
N ALA A 171 4.76 -5.45 12.11
CA ALA A 171 4.94 -6.52 13.09
C ALA A 171 5.62 -7.76 12.49
N THR A 172 5.59 -7.89 11.17
CA THR A 172 6.16 -9.00 10.40
C THR A 172 7.52 -8.67 9.79
N LEU A 173 8.03 -7.46 10.03
CA LEU A 173 9.27 -6.97 9.45
C LEU A 173 10.14 -6.40 10.57
N PRO A 174 11.05 -7.21 11.15
CA PRO A 174 11.90 -6.79 12.26
C PRO A 174 12.72 -5.54 11.94
N LEU A 175 12.92 -4.67 12.93
CA LEU A 175 13.66 -3.42 12.77
C LEU A 175 15.14 -3.70 12.43
N SER A 176 15.68 -4.81 12.92
CA SER A 176 17.02 -5.30 12.54
C SER A 176 17.13 -5.53 11.03
N LEU A 177 16.11 -6.16 10.42
CA LEU A 177 16.05 -6.37 8.97
C LEU A 177 15.95 -5.04 8.22
N ILE A 178 15.17 -4.09 8.72
CA ILE A 178 15.10 -2.74 8.15
C ILE A 178 16.45 -2.04 8.18
N VAL A 179 17.15 -2.08 9.31
CA VAL A 179 18.45 -1.41 9.45
C VAL A 179 19.50 -2.05 8.54
N LEU A 180 19.47 -3.38 8.40
CA LEU A 180 20.40 -4.12 7.56
C LEU A 180 20.11 -3.94 6.06
N ALA A 181 18.83 -4.02 5.66
CA ALA A 181 18.42 -4.00 4.26
C ALA A 181 17.99 -2.63 3.73
N GLY A 182 17.70 -1.70 4.62
CA GLY A 182 17.33 -0.32 4.31
C GLY A 182 18.37 0.39 3.43
N PRO A 183 19.68 0.32 3.70
CA PRO A 183 20.69 0.99 2.87
C PRO A 183 20.68 0.51 1.42
N VAL A 184 20.62 -0.81 1.18
CA VAL A 184 20.53 -1.39 -0.17
C VAL A 184 19.21 -0.97 -0.83
N ALA A 185 18.11 -1.04 -0.09
CA ALA A 185 16.81 -0.64 -0.59
C ALA A 185 16.75 0.84 -1.00
N ILE A 186 17.26 1.74 -0.16
CA ILE A 186 17.31 3.19 -0.40
C ILE A 186 18.23 3.50 -1.59
N LEU A 187 19.39 2.84 -1.70
CA LEU A 187 20.31 3.03 -2.81
C LEU A 187 19.66 2.61 -4.13
N GLN A 188 19.14 1.38 -4.20
CA GLN A 188 18.48 0.85 -5.39
C GLN A 188 17.25 1.69 -5.77
N ALA A 189 16.40 2.01 -4.79
CA ALA A 189 15.20 2.82 -5.00
C ALA A 189 15.55 4.25 -5.44
N GLY A 190 16.61 4.83 -4.89
CA GLY A 190 17.09 6.16 -5.26
C GLY A 190 17.54 6.22 -6.71
N VAL A 191 18.33 5.24 -7.16
CA VAL A 191 18.76 5.13 -8.57
C VAL A 191 17.54 5.03 -9.49
N VAL A 192 16.61 4.12 -9.19
CA VAL A 192 15.38 3.95 -9.99
C VAL A 192 14.54 5.24 -9.99
N SER A 193 14.39 5.90 -8.83
CA SER A 193 13.58 7.11 -8.68
C SER A 193 14.16 8.27 -9.50
N ILE A 194 15.46 8.55 -9.38
CA ILE A 194 16.13 9.64 -10.12
C ILE A 194 16.06 9.40 -11.63
N VAL A 195 16.36 8.19 -12.10
CA VAL A 195 16.33 7.87 -13.52
C VAL A 195 14.91 7.94 -14.08
N THR A 196 13.93 7.34 -13.38
CA THR A 196 12.52 7.34 -13.81
C THR A 196 11.97 8.76 -13.87
N PHE A 197 12.23 9.58 -12.83
CA PHE A 197 11.84 10.99 -12.83
C PHE A 197 12.43 11.70 -14.04
N GLY A 198 13.73 11.57 -14.27
CA GLY A 198 14.42 12.22 -15.38
C GLY A 198 13.79 11.86 -16.72
N VAL A 199 13.61 10.56 -16.99
CA VAL A 199 13.01 10.07 -18.23
C VAL A 199 11.62 10.64 -18.46
N ILE A 200 10.74 10.56 -17.46
CA ILE A 200 9.36 11.06 -17.59
C ILE A 200 9.35 12.59 -17.73
N TYR A 201 10.13 13.29 -16.91
CA TYR A 201 10.19 14.76 -16.92
C TYR A 201 10.64 15.29 -18.28
N TRP A 202 11.76 14.78 -18.82
CA TRP A 202 12.28 15.22 -20.11
C TRP A 202 11.38 14.78 -21.28
N ALA A 203 10.79 13.57 -21.22
CA ALA A 203 9.82 13.12 -22.22
C ALA A 203 8.56 14.01 -22.23
N ALA A 204 8.04 14.37 -21.05
CA ALA A 204 6.91 15.27 -20.89
C ALA A 204 7.18 16.66 -21.47
N LEU A 205 8.35 17.24 -21.20
CA LEU A 205 8.76 18.50 -21.82
C LEU A 205 8.85 18.39 -23.34
N ARG A 206 9.38 17.27 -23.85
CA ARG A 206 9.49 17.04 -25.30
C ARG A 206 8.14 16.92 -25.98
N PHE A 207 7.14 16.38 -25.28
CA PHE A 207 5.75 16.34 -25.74
C PHE A 207 4.98 17.65 -25.52
N GLY A 208 5.65 18.70 -25.04
CA GLY A 208 5.08 20.04 -24.88
C GLY A 208 4.21 20.20 -23.64
N LEU A 209 4.42 19.39 -22.60
CA LEU A 209 3.85 19.64 -21.28
C LEU A 209 4.70 20.70 -20.56
N ASP A 210 4.07 21.52 -19.72
CA ASP A 210 4.81 22.52 -18.94
C ASP A 210 5.63 21.86 -17.83
N ARG A 211 6.58 22.62 -17.28
CA ARG A 211 7.55 22.11 -16.28
C ARG A 211 6.90 21.61 -15.00
N ARG A 212 5.79 22.22 -14.56
CA ARG A 212 5.10 21.85 -13.32
C ARG A 212 4.31 20.57 -13.52
N PHE A 213 3.64 20.42 -14.66
CA PHE A 213 2.99 19.17 -15.03
C PHE A 213 4.03 18.05 -15.24
N ALA A 214 5.11 18.29 -15.98
CA ALA A 214 6.19 17.33 -16.19
C ALA A 214 6.81 16.86 -14.86
N ALA A 215 7.03 17.78 -13.91
CA ALA A 215 7.56 17.45 -12.58
C ALA A 215 6.59 16.59 -11.77
N THR A 216 5.29 16.93 -11.82
CA THR A 216 4.22 16.16 -11.15
C THR A 216 4.13 14.74 -11.73
N LEU A 217 4.14 14.63 -13.06
CA LEU A 217 4.10 13.36 -13.77
C LEU A 217 5.33 12.49 -13.48
N GLY A 218 6.50 13.11 -13.50
CA GLY A 218 7.78 12.44 -13.23
C GLY A 218 7.87 11.89 -11.83
N VAL A 219 7.51 12.68 -10.81
CA VAL A 219 7.54 12.19 -9.42
C VAL A 219 6.43 11.18 -9.15
N GLY A 220 5.26 11.34 -9.78
CA GLY A 220 4.23 10.31 -9.77
C GLY A 220 4.76 8.95 -10.24
N GLY A 221 5.50 8.90 -11.35
CA GLY A 221 6.11 7.65 -11.81
C GLY A 221 7.33 7.19 -11.01
N ALA A 222 8.06 8.10 -10.39
CA ALA A 222 9.33 7.80 -9.72
C ALA A 222 9.19 7.32 -8.27
N VAL A 223 8.06 7.57 -7.60
CA VAL A 223 7.91 7.34 -6.14
C VAL A 223 6.67 6.47 -5.83
N CYS A 224 5.70 6.98 -5.06
CA CYS A 224 4.52 6.26 -4.57
C CYS A 224 3.26 6.50 -5.42
N GLY A 225 3.41 7.03 -6.64
CA GLY A 225 2.28 7.28 -7.51
C GLY A 225 1.48 8.51 -7.08
N VAL A 226 0.32 8.26 -6.48
CA VAL A 226 -0.73 9.26 -6.21
C VAL A 226 -0.29 10.27 -5.15
N SER A 227 0.21 9.82 -3.99
CA SER A 227 0.59 10.73 -2.90
C SER A 227 1.77 11.62 -3.29
N ALA A 228 2.72 11.08 -4.06
CA ALA A 228 3.85 11.81 -4.61
C ALA A 228 3.41 12.87 -5.63
N ALA A 229 2.50 12.52 -6.55
CA ALA A 229 1.92 13.48 -7.49
C ALA A 229 1.20 14.62 -6.75
N ILE A 230 0.39 14.31 -5.73
CA ILE A 230 -0.32 15.34 -4.94
C ILE A 230 0.66 16.25 -4.19
N ALA A 231 1.68 15.66 -3.55
CA ALA A 231 2.68 16.42 -2.80
C ALA A 231 3.48 17.36 -3.70
N VAL A 232 3.98 16.85 -4.83
CA VAL A 232 4.77 17.66 -5.77
C VAL A 232 3.92 18.68 -6.49
N ALA A 233 2.69 18.35 -6.89
CA ALA A 233 1.77 19.31 -7.49
C ALA A 233 1.54 20.51 -6.58
N GLY A 234 1.34 20.28 -5.27
CA GLY A 234 1.25 21.35 -4.27
C GLY A 234 2.55 22.14 -4.13
N ALA A 235 3.69 21.44 -4.13
CA ALA A 235 5.01 22.03 -3.95
C ALA A 235 5.45 22.95 -5.12
N VAL A 236 5.18 22.53 -6.36
CA VAL A 236 5.55 23.29 -7.57
C VAL A 236 4.43 24.21 -8.08
N GLY A 237 3.23 24.12 -7.49
CA GLY A 237 2.06 24.87 -7.93
C GLY A 237 1.53 24.44 -9.29
N ALA A 238 1.41 23.12 -9.53
CA ALA A 238 0.80 22.55 -10.72
C ALA A 238 -0.73 22.75 -10.71
N LYS A 239 -1.36 22.69 -11.89
CA LYS A 239 -2.81 22.86 -11.99
C LYS A 239 -3.52 21.63 -11.43
N LYS A 240 -4.77 21.81 -10.99
CA LYS A 240 -5.58 20.71 -10.44
C LYS A 240 -5.84 19.64 -11.51
N GLU A 241 -6.03 20.08 -12.75
CA GLU A 241 -6.24 19.22 -13.91
C GLU A 241 -5.00 18.35 -14.18
N ASP A 242 -3.80 18.93 -14.18
CA ASP A 242 -2.52 18.23 -14.37
C ASP A 242 -2.30 17.16 -13.29
N THR A 243 -2.67 17.50 -12.05
CA THR A 243 -2.61 16.59 -10.90
C THR A 243 -3.56 15.41 -11.10
N ALA A 244 -4.82 15.68 -11.49
CA ALA A 244 -5.81 14.65 -11.74
C ALA A 244 -5.41 13.72 -12.90
N ILE A 245 -4.86 14.26 -13.99
CA ILE A 245 -4.36 13.48 -15.12
C ILE A 245 -3.18 12.59 -14.69
N THR A 246 -2.26 13.12 -13.89
CA THR A 246 -1.14 12.34 -13.35
C THR A 246 -1.63 11.17 -12.51
N ILE A 247 -2.54 11.42 -11.56
CA ILE A 247 -3.14 10.39 -10.70
C ILE A 247 -3.80 9.31 -11.55
N THR A 248 -4.60 9.70 -12.54
CA THR A 248 -5.28 8.74 -13.43
C THR A 248 -4.27 7.91 -14.23
N THR A 249 -3.21 8.53 -14.74
CA THR A 249 -2.13 7.83 -15.48
C THR A 249 -1.41 6.81 -14.60
N VAL A 250 -1.08 7.18 -13.36
CA VAL A 250 -0.50 6.28 -12.35
C VAL A 250 -1.42 5.10 -12.09
N VAL A 251 -2.71 5.34 -11.88
CA VAL A 251 -3.70 4.29 -11.59
C VAL A 251 -3.83 3.33 -12.77
N VAL A 252 -3.86 3.82 -14.01
CA VAL A 252 -3.87 2.96 -15.21
C VAL A 252 -2.68 2.02 -15.22
N TRP A 253 -1.47 2.55 -15.06
CA TRP A 253 -0.26 1.72 -15.08
C TRP A 253 -0.18 0.79 -13.88
N ALA A 254 -0.66 1.19 -12.71
CA ALA A 254 -0.72 0.32 -11.54
C ALA A 254 -1.66 -0.88 -11.74
N ILE A 255 -2.81 -0.66 -12.38
CA ILE A 255 -3.73 -1.75 -12.75
C ILE A 255 -3.12 -2.67 -13.80
N MET A 256 -2.26 -2.17 -14.69
CA MET A 256 -1.56 -3.05 -15.64
C MET A 256 -0.44 -3.84 -14.97
N MET A 257 0.37 -3.18 -14.14
CA MET A 257 1.56 -3.75 -13.51
C MET A 257 1.23 -4.78 -12.42
N ILE A 258 0.12 -4.62 -11.70
CA ILE A 258 -0.33 -5.61 -10.71
C ILE A 258 -0.52 -7.01 -11.30
N PHE A 259 -0.90 -7.12 -12.59
CA PHE A 259 -1.00 -8.40 -13.28
C PHE A 259 0.31 -8.76 -14.01
N ALA A 260 0.93 -7.79 -14.67
CA ALA A 260 2.11 -8.03 -15.51
C ALA A 260 3.32 -8.48 -14.67
N LEU A 261 3.62 -7.81 -13.56
CA LEU A 261 4.82 -8.10 -12.77
C LEU A 261 4.83 -9.49 -12.12
N PRO A 262 3.78 -9.95 -11.41
CA PRO A 262 3.78 -11.31 -10.85
C PRO A 262 3.70 -12.38 -11.95
N PHE A 263 3.02 -12.11 -13.07
CA PHE A 263 2.99 -13.01 -14.22
C PHE A 263 4.38 -13.21 -14.83
N VAL A 264 5.09 -12.11 -15.12
CA VAL A 264 6.45 -12.19 -15.68
C VAL A 264 7.43 -12.80 -14.67
N SER A 265 7.30 -12.46 -13.39
CA SER A 265 8.12 -13.09 -12.33
C SER A 265 7.93 -14.60 -12.29
N ARG A 266 6.68 -15.09 -12.50
CA ARG A 266 6.38 -16.52 -12.56
C ARG A 266 6.97 -17.18 -13.80
N LEU A 267 6.93 -16.52 -14.96
CA LEU A 267 7.57 -17.04 -16.17
C LEU A 267 9.09 -17.19 -16.03
N LEU A 268 9.70 -16.30 -15.26
CA LEU A 268 11.15 -16.27 -15.01
C LEU A 268 11.57 -17.09 -13.78
N LEU A 269 10.61 -17.66 -13.03
CA LEU A 269 10.84 -18.42 -11.80
C LEU A 269 11.74 -17.69 -10.79
N LEU A 270 11.52 -16.39 -10.62
CA LEU A 270 12.36 -15.58 -9.73
C LEU A 270 12.20 -16.00 -8.26
N PRO A 271 13.28 -16.03 -7.46
CA PRO A 271 13.16 -16.16 -6.02
C PRO A 271 12.23 -15.09 -5.44
N THR A 272 11.45 -15.43 -4.41
CA THR A 272 10.40 -14.53 -3.90
C THR A 272 10.91 -13.17 -3.46
N GLY A 273 12.06 -13.09 -2.79
CA GLY A 273 12.64 -11.81 -2.38
C GLY A 273 13.07 -10.96 -3.58
N VAL A 274 13.67 -11.57 -4.60
CA VAL A 274 14.07 -10.91 -5.85
C VAL A 274 12.85 -10.33 -6.59
N ALA A 275 11.81 -11.13 -6.75
CA ALA A 275 10.56 -10.69 -7.37
C ALA A 275 9.89 -9.58 -6.54
N GLY A 276 9.88 -9.70 -5.22
CA GLY A 276 9.38 -8.67 -4.32
C GLY A 276 10.09 -7.33 -4.49
N ALA A 277 11.43 -7.35 -4.59
CA ALA A 277 12.22 -6.15 -4.85
C ALA A 277 11.94 -5.55 -6.24
N TRP A 278 11.82 -6.39 -7.27
CA TRP A 278 11.47 -5.94 -8.61
C TRP A 278 10.05 -5.35 -8.70
N ILE A 279 9.08 -5.98 -8.05
CA ILE A 279 7.71 -5.45 -7.93
C ILE A 279 7.75 -4.10 -7.19
N GLY A 280 8.51 -3.98 -6.09
CA GLY A 280 8.61 -2.74 -5.33
C GLY A 280 9.25 -1.58 -6.09
N THR A 281 10.18 -1.88 -7.00
CA THR A 281 10.78 -0.88 -7.89
C THR A 281 9.89 -0.49 -9.06
N SER A 282 9.11 -1.45 -9.58
CA SER A 282 8.38 -1.30 -10.86
C SER A 282 6.93 -0.87 -10.71
N GLU A 283 6.30 -1.22 -9.60
CA GLU A 283 4.92 -0.88 -9.34
C GLU A 283 4.77 0.58 -8.88
N PHE A 284 3.70 1.25 -9.32
CA PHE A 284 3.47 2.67 -9.10
C PHE A 284 2.57 2.95 -7.89
N ALA A 285 1.75 1.99 -7.45
CA ALA A 285 0.88 2.16 -6.28
C ALA A 285 1.14 1.10 -5.20
N ASP A 286 1.17 1.52 -3.93
CA ASP A 286 1.53 0.64 -2.81
C ASP A 286 0.54 -0.51 -2.66
N ALA A 287 -0.76 -0.23 -2.70
CA ALA A 287 -1.79 -1.26 -2.63
C ALA A 287 -1.67 -2.27 -3.78
N ALA A 288 -1.49 -1.79 -5.02
CA ALA A 288 -1.33 -2.65 -6.18
C ALA A 288 -0.08 -3.54 -6.05
N GLY A 289 1.02 -2.96 -5.58
CA GLY A 289 2.29 -3.66 -5.43
C GLY A 289 2.32 -4.67 -4.29
N ILE A 290 1.67 -4.36 -3.18
CA ILE A 290 1.46 -5.33 -2.10
C ILE A 290 0.63 -6.51 -2.62
N ALA A 291 -0.46 -6.25 -3.34
CA ALA A 291 -1.26 -7.32 -3.93
C ALA A 291 -0.46 -8.16 -4.94
N ALA A 292 0.35 -7.54 -5.79
CA ALA A 292 1.24 -8.25 -6.71
C ALA A 292 2.30 -9.09 -5.99
N ALA A 293 2.98 -8.51 -4.99
CA ALA A 293 4.01 -9.19 -4.20
C ALA A 293 3.42 -10.35 -3.37
N GLN A 294 2.23 -10.17 -2.80
CA GLN A 294 1.52 -11.23 -2.09
C GLN A 294 1.05 -12.34 -3.04
N ALA A 295 0.49 -11.99 -4.20
CA ALA A 295 0.10 -12.96 -5.20
C ALA A 295 1.30 -13.77 -5.69
N TYR A 296 2.44 -13.12 -5.94
CA TYR A 296 3.65 -13.84 -6.33
C TYR A 296 4.22 -14.70 -5.19
N GLY A 297 4.37 -14.12 -4.00
CA GLY A 297 4.88 -14.82 -2.83
C GLY A 297 4.02 -16.03 -2.43
N GLY A 298 2.71 -15.97 -2.67
CA GLY A 298 1.78 -17.08 -2.46
C GLY A 298 2.08 -18.32 -3.29
N LEU A 299 2.85 -18.19 -4.38
CA LEU A 299 3.28 -19.32 -5.23
C LEU A 299 4.46 -20.10 -4.64
N ALA A 300 5.18 -19.54 -3.65
CA ALA A 300 6.32 -20.19 -3.01
C ALA A 300 5.91 -21.52 -2.36
N GLY A 301 6.66 -22.58 -2.64
CA GLY A 301 6.35 -23.94 -2.18
C GLY A 301 5.11 -24.57 -2.83
N LYS A 302 4.45 -23.89 -3.78
CA LYS A 302 3.33 -24.43 -4.57
C LYS A 302 3.68 -24.61 -6.05
N VAL A 303 4.66 -23.86 -6.56
CA VAL A 303 5.17 -23.96 -7.92
C VAL A 303 6.65 -24.34 -7.88
N GLU A 304 7.02 -25.38 -8.61
CA GLU A 304 8.41 -25.84 -8.70
C GLU A 304 9.31 -24.75 -9.31
N GLY A 305 10.51 -24.57 -8.75
CA GLY A 305 11.49 -23.58 -9.19
C GLY A 305 11.38 -22.20 -8.52
N ILE A 306 10.25 -21.87 -7.87
CA ILE A 306 10.12 -20.63 -7.10
C ILE A 306 10.61 -20.85 -5.67
N THR A 307 11.80 -20.34 -5.35
CA THR A 307 12.44 -20.43 -4.03
C THR A 307 12.05 -19.26 -3.11
N GLY A 308 12.21 -19.47 -1.80
CA GLY A 308 11.94 -18.48 -0.76
C GLY A 308 10.56 -18.62 -0.11
N THR A 309 10.04 -17.54 0.46
CA THR A 309 8.77 -17.55 1.22
C THR A 309 7.81 -16.44 0.80
N SER A 310 6.52 -16.65 1.08
CA SER A 310 5.48 -15.64 0.86
C SER A 310 5.75 -14.32 1.56
N GLU A 311 6.33 -14.34 2.78
CA GLU A 311 6.68 -13.11 3.48
C GLU A 311 7.90 -12.42 2.88
N GLN A 312 8.87 -13.17 2.36
CA GLN A 312 10.09 -12.60 1.79
C GLN A 312 9.78 -11.67 0.60
N ALA A 313 8.84 -12.06 -0.27
CA ALA A 313 8.37 -11.18 -1.36
C ALA A 313 7.78 -9.86 -0.82
N LEU A 314 6.94 -9.94 0.20
CA LEU A 314 6.30 -8.78 0.78
C LEU A 314 7.28 -7.89 1.57
N GLN A 315 8.24 -8.49 2.27
CA GLN A 315 9.30 -7.77 2.97
C GLN A 315 10.22 -7.03 1.98
N ALA A 316 10.68 -7.71 0.93
CA ALA A 316 11.49 -7.09 -0.13
C ALA A 316 10.73 -5.96 -0.84
N PHE A 317 9.45 -6.18 -1.16
CA PHE A 317 8.57 -5.14 -1.70
C PHE A 317 8.49 -3.93 -0.76
N THR A 318 8.27 -4.16 0.54
CA THR A 318 8.08 -3.09 1.53
C THR A 318 9.37 -2.31 1.74
N LEU A 319 10.51 -2.99 1.79
CA LEU A 319 11.82 -2.36 1.84
C LEU A 319 12.04 -1.49 0.60
N MET A 320 11.78 -2.02 -0.60
CA MET A 320 11.98 -1.26 -1.84
C MET A 320 11.02 -0.09 -2.00
N LYS A 321 9.73 -0.31 -1.75
CA LYS A 321 8.67 0.66 -2.01
C LYS A 321 8.51 1.63 -0.84
N VAL A 322 8.11 1.12 0.33
CA VAL A 322 7.75 1.95 1.48
C VAL A 322 8.98 2.61 2.11
N VAL A 323 10.03 1.84 2.39
CA VAL A 323 11.26 2.39 2.99
C VAL A 323 12.12 3.07 1.92
N GLY A 324 12.32 2.40 0.78
CA GLY A 324 13.24 2.83 -0.26
C GLY A 324 12.72 3.99 -1.10
N ARG A 325 11.47 3.96 -1.59
CA ARG A 325 10.92 4.99 -2.49
C ARG A 325 10.08 6.02 -1.74
N ASP A 326 9.09 5.62 -0.93
CA ASP A 326 8.11 6.56 -0.37
C ASP A 326 8.74 7.59 0.58
N MET A 327 9.86 7.24 1.22
CA MET A 327 10.64 8.21 2.01
C MET A 327 11.19 9.37 1.18
N TRP A 328 11.36 9.20 -0.15
CA TRP A 328 11.82 10.27 -1.05
C TRP A 328 10.78 11.35 -1.35
N ILE A 329 9.50 11.15 -0.99
CA ILE A 329 8.45 12.15 -1.24
C ILE A 329 8.86 13.52 -0.69
N GLY A 330 9.40 13.54 0.54
CA GLY A 330 9.82 14.79 1.18
C GLY A 330 10.99 15.45 0.45
N ILE A 331 11.99 14.66 0.06
CA ILE A 331 13.18 15.14 -0.68
C ILE A 331 12.75 15.74 -2.03
N TRP A 332 11.90 15.04 -2.79
CA TRP A 332 11.39 15.52 -4.07
C TRP A 332 10.53 16.77 -3.93
N ALA A 333 9.62 16.80 -2.94
CA ALA A 333 8.76 17.94 -2.71
C ALA A 333 9.57 19.21 -2.38
N VAL A 334 10.54 19.12 -1.47
CA VAL A 334 11.42 20.26 -1.11
C VAL A 334 12.30 20.65 -2.30
N GLY A 335 12.99 19.68 -2.92
CA GLY A 335 13.92 19.94 -4.02
C GLY A 335 13.23 20.61 -5.21
N LEU A 336 12.09 20.10 -5.64
CA LEU A 336 11.33 20.69 -6.75
C LEU A 336 10.65 21.99 -6.37
N ALA A 337 10.26 22.21 -5.11
CA ALA A 337 9.78 23.51 -4.67
C ALA A 337 10.87 24.57 -4.79
N ILE A 338 12.10 24.26 -4.37
CA ILE A 338 13.25 25.16 -4.53
C ILE A 338 13.49 25.46 -6.02
N VAL A 339 13.54 24.44 -6.87
CA VAL A 339 13.71 24.60 -8.32
C VAL A 339 12.60 25.46 -8.92
N ALA A 340 11.34 25.20 -8.57
CA ALA A 340 10.19 25.97 -9.06
C ALA A 340 10.30 27.44 -8.67
N THR A 341 10.65 27.74 -7.42
CA THR A 341 10.78 29.12 -6.93
C THR A 341 11.98 29.88 -7.49
N THR A 342 13.08 29.19 -7.76
CA THR A 342 14.34 29.83 -8.19
C THR A 342 14.48 29.91 -9.70
N ARG A 343 13.83 29.01 -10.45
CA ARG A 343 14.08 28.85 -11.90
C ARG A 343 12.83 28.89 -12.78
N TRP A 344 11.61 28.75 -12.26
CA TRP A 344 10.37 28.68 -13.07
C TRP A 344 9.42 29.86 -12.83
N GLU A 345 9.94 31.00 -12.37
CA GLU A 345 9.25 32.27 -12.03
C GLU A 345 8.33 32.27 -10.80
N ALA A 346 8.19 33.48 -10.24
CA ALA A 346 7.74 33.77 -8.88
C ALA A 346 6.28 33.40 -8.61
N ARG A 347 6.09 32.80 -7.43
CA ARG A 347 4.78 32.43 -6.87
C ARG A 347 3.80 33.61 -6.85
N PRO A 348 2.49 33.36 -7.01
CA PRO A 348 1.50 34.17 -6.30
C PRO A 348 1.84 34.12 -4.80
N ALA A 349 1.99 35.27 -4.15
CA ALA A 349 2.46 35.39 -2.77
C ALA A 349 1.77 34.40 -1.81
N GLY A 350 2.56 33.58 -1.09
CA GLY A 350 2.09 32.79 0.06
C GLY A 350 2.51 31.32 0.15
N GLY A 351 3.07 30.71 -0.89
CA GLY A 351 3.18 29.25 -0.95
C GLY A 351 4.54 28.63 -0.64
N GLY A 352 5.29 29.07 0.39
CA GLY A 352 6.59 28.51 0.85
C GLY A 352 6.74 27.00 0.69
N ALA A 353 7.97 26.50 0.44
CA ALA A 353 8.27 25.08 0.67
C ALA A 353 8.34 24.88 2.20
N ASP A 354 7.19 24.97 2.84
CA ASP A 354 7.08 24.85 4.28
C ASP A 354 7.40 23.41 4.66
N VAL A 355 8.36 23.22 5.55
CA VAL A 355 8.62 21.91 6.18
C VAL A 355 7.33 21.39 6.82
N GLY A 356 6.44 22.29 7.26
CA GLY A 356 5.07 21.99 7.65
C GLY A 356 4.21 21.36 6.54
N GLU A 357 4.31 21.82 5.29
CA GLU A 357 3.59 21.23 4.14
C GLU A 357 4.15 19.84 3.81
N VAL A 358 5.47 19.65 3.84
CA VAL A 358 6.10 18.34 3.66
C VAL A 358 5.63 17.38 4.74
N TRP A 359 5.69 17.81 6.01
CA TRP A 359 5.17 17.03 7.13
C TRP A 359 3.68 16.75 6.98
N ARG A 360 2.87 17.68 6.47
CA ARG A 360 1.42 17.50 6.26
C ARG A 360 1.10 16.52 5.14
N ARG A 361 1.97 16.36 4.15
CA ARG A 361 1.81 15.45 2.99
C ARG A 361 2.49 14.09 3.14
N PHE A 362 3.52 13.97 3.99
CA PHE A 362 4.20 12.70 4.27
C PHE A 362 3.19 11.60 4.66
N PRO A 363 3.29 10.35 4.21
CA PRO A 363 2.37 9.29 4.64
C PRO A 363 2.59 8.93 6.12
N LYS A 364 1.64 9.29 7.02
CA LYS A 364 1.88 9.14 8.50
C LYS A 364 1.87 7.68 8.91
N PHE A 365 1.13 6.83 8.18
CA PHE A 365 1.05 5.39 8.46
C PHE A 365 2.43 4.71 8.46
N VAL A 366 3.41 5.25 7.72
CA VAL A 366 4.80 4.78 7.72
C VAL A 366 5.43 4.86 9.12
N LEU A 367 5.07 5.88 9.92
CA LEU A 367 5.51 5.99 11.31
C LEU A 367 4.94 4.83 12.15
N GLY A 368 3.65 4.50 11.95
CA GLY A 368 3.02 3.37 12.63
C GLY A 368 3.67 2.04 12.27
N PHE A 369 4.07 1.86 11.00
CA PHE A 369 4.86 0.71 10.54
C PHE A 369 6.18 0.60 11.32
N PHE A 370 6.99 1.68 11.40
CA PHE A 370 8.25 1.65 12.13
C PHE A 370 8.08 1.45 13.64
N VAL A 371 7.07 2.09 14.25
CA VAL A 371 6.77 1.90 15.68
C VAL A 371 6.37 0.46 15.97
N THR A 372 5.51 -0.13 15.14
CA THR A 372 5.10 -1.52 15.27
C THR A 372 6.30 -2.48 15.12
N SER A 373 7.16 -2.24 14.14
CA SER A 373 8.40 -2.98 13.93
C SER A 373 9.34 -2.89 15.13
N ALA A 374 9.52 -1.69 15.69
CA ALA A 374 10.33 -1.46 16.88
C ALA A 374 9.76 -2.19 18.11
N ILE A 375 8.44 -2.15 18.32
CA ILE A 375 7.77 -2.84 19.43
C ILE A 375 8.01 -4.35 19.33
N ILE A 376 7.74 -4.97 18.18
CA ILE A 376 7.95 -6.41 18.02
C ILE A 376 9.42 -6.76 18.21
N THR A 377 10.32 -5.99 17.62
CA THR A 377 11.77 -6.22 17.76
C THR A 377 12.20 -6.15 19.22
N ALA A 378 11.71 -5.18 19.99
CA ALA A 378 12.02 -5.06 21.41
C ALA A 378 11.44 -6.22 22.24
N VAL A 379 10.20 -6.62 21.97
CA VAL A 379 9.52 -7.74 22.66
C VAL A 379 10.18 -9.07 22.37
N THR A 380 10.74 -9.24 21.17
CA THR A 380 11.39 -10.48 20.75
C THR A 380 12.92 -10.43 20.81
N ALA A 381 13.51 -9.35 21.31
CA ALA A 381 14.97 -9.15 21.30
C ALA A 381 15.74 -10.22 22.09
N SER A 382 15.11 -10.80 23.11
CA SER A 382 15.70 -11.85 23.95
C SER A 382 15.61 -13.25 23.35
N TYR A 383 14.87 -13.43 22.26
CA TYR A 383 14.67 -14.74 21.64
C TYR A 383 15.81 -15.01 20.66
N SER A 384 16.39 -16.21 20.72
CA SER A 384 17.23 -16.69 19.63
C SER A 384 16.41 -16.80 18.33
N LEU A 385 17.07 -16.85 17.16
CA LEU A 385 16.36 -16.94 15.88
C LEU A 385 15.44 -18.19 15.81
N GLU A 386 15.88 -19.30 16.38
CA GLU A 386 15.10 -20.53 16.43
C GLU A 386 13.86 -20.39 17.33
N GLU A 387 14.03 -19.81 18.52
CA GLU A 387 12.92 -19.55 19.44
C GLU A 387 11.96 -18.48 18.88
N TYR A 388 12.47 -17.47 18.18
CA TYR A 388 11.65 -16.49 17.48
C TYR A 388 10.73 -17.19 16.48
N ASN A 389 11.31 -18.02 15.61
CA ASN A 389 10.54 -18.74 14.58
C ASN A 389 9.54 -19.74 15.18
N ARG A 390 9.87 -20.39 16.30
CA ARG A 390 9.00 -21.39 16.92
C ARG A 390 7.93 -20.79 17.83
N VAL A 391 8.25 -19.75 18.59
CA VAL A 391 7.42 -19.21 19.68
C VAL A 391 6.82 -17.86 19.31
N ALA A 392 7.66 -16.87 18.98
CA ALA A 392 7.19 -15.52 18.70
C ALA A 392 6.40 -15.44 17.39
N VAL A 393 6.86 -16.11 16.33
CA VAL A 393 6.12 -16.17 15.06
C VAL A 393 4.79 -16.87 15.24
N ALA A 394 4.78 -17.99 15.96
CA ALA A 394 3.57 -18.76 16.22
C ALA A 394 2.55 -17.98 17.08
N GLY A 395 2.98 -17.43 18.21
CA GLY A 395 2.12 -16.86 19.24
C GLY A 395 1.79 -15.37 19.07
N LEU A 396 2.65 -14.60 18.40
CA LEU A 396 2.52 -13.15 18.30
C LEU A 396 2.42 -12.66 16.85
N VAL A 397 3.41 -12.96 16.03
CA VAL A 397 3.51 -12.38 14.67
C VAL A 397 2.50 -12.99 13.70
N GLY A 398 2.27 -14.30 13.76
CA GLY A 398 1.36 -15.05 12.89
C GLY A 398 -0.09 -14.55 12.95
N PRO A 399 -0.70 -14.42 14.14
CA PRO A 399 -2.04 -13.85 14.27
C PRO A 399 -2.15 -12.41 13.72
N ILE A 400 -1.12 -11.59 13.95
CA ILE A 400 -1.10 -10.22 13.42
C ILE A 400 -1.01 -10.24 11.89
N LYS A 401 -0.20 -11.15 11.32
CA LYS A 401 -0.11 -11.40 9.88
C LYS A 401 -1.46 -11.81 9.29
N ASP A 402 -2.23 -12.65 9.96
CA ASP A 402 -3.54 -13.09 9.46
C ASP A 402 -4.54 -11.94 9.45
N LEU A 403 -4.58 -11.13 10.52
CA LEU A 403 -5.39 -9.90 10.57
C LEU A 403 -4.96 -8.89 9.49
N ARG A 404 -3.65 -8.70 9.30
CA ARG A 404 -3.10 -7.90 8.20
C ARG A 404 -3.61 -8.38 6.84
N THR A 405 -3.65 -9.69 6.63
CA THR A 405 -4.10 -10.28 5.37
C THR A 405 -5.58 -9.96 5.12
N TRP A 406 -6.44 -9.99 6.15
CA TRP A 406 -7.83 -9.52 6.04
C TRP A 406 -7.92 -8.04 5.65
N ALA A 407 -7.16 -7.17 6.30
CA ALA A 407 -7.12 -5.74 5.97
C ALA A 407 -6.73 -5.51 4.51
N PHE A 408 -5.74 -6.26 4.00
CA PHE A 408 -5.36 -6.20 2.59
C PHE A 408 -6.45 -6.71 1.64
N ILE A 409 -7.19 -7.78 1.97
CA ILE A 409 -8.31 -8.22 1.14
C ILE A 409 -9.45 -7.20 1.12
N PHE A 410 -9.79 -6.57 2.26
CA PHE A 410 -10.76 -5.47 2.28
C PHE A 410 -10.30 -4.32 1.38
N CYS A 411 -9.02 -3.99 1.42
CA CYS A 411 -8.40 -2.99 0.56
C CYS A 411 -8.57 -3.34 -0.92
N PHE A 412 -8.04 -4.49 -1.37
CA PHE A 412 -7.98 -4.81 -2.79
C PHE A 412 -9.35 -4.99 -3.41
N PHE A 413 -10.28 -5.59 -2.66
CA PHE A 413 -11.66 -5.69 -3.12
C PHE A 413 -12.33 -4.32 -3.21
N SER A 414 -12.14 -3.44 -2.21
CA SER A 414 -12.65 -2.06 -2.27
C SER A 414 -12.09 -1.29 -3.46
N ILE A 415 -10.77 -1.38 -3.71
CA ILE A 415 -10.13 -0.73 -4.86
C ILE A 415 -10.75 -1.22 -6.17
N GLY A 416 -10.93 -2.53 -6.33
CA GLY A 416 -11.59 -3.10 -7.50
C GLY A 416 -13.01 -2.56 -7.67
N LEU A 417 -13.80 -2.55 -6.59
CA LEU A 417 -15.19 -2.08 -6.60
C LEU A 417 -15.33 -0.57 -6.89
N THR A 418 -14.30 0.22 -6.64
CA THR A 418 -14.29 1.66 -6.92
C THR A 418 -13.66 2.02 -8.27
N THR A 419 -12.96 1.10 -8.93
CA THR A 419 -12.24 1.40 -10.17
C THR A 419 -13.16 1.28 -11.39
N ARG A 420 -13.22 2.33 -12.23
CA ARG A 420 -14.04 2.36 -13.46
C ARG A 420 -13.18 2.63 -14.68
N PHE A 421 -13.18 1.71 -15.65
CA PHE A 421 -12.35 1.85 -16.87
C PHE A 421 -12.75 3.07 -17.71
N ARG A 422 -14.02 3.46 -17.68
CA ARG A 422 -14.50 4.67 -18.38
C ARG A 422 -13.85 5.95 -17.86
N GLU A 423 -13.58 6.02 -16.56
CA GLU A 423 -12.94 7.19 -15.94
C GLU A 423 -11.44 7.25 -16.30
N LEU A 424 -10.82 6.08 -16.48
CA LEU A 424 -9.42 5.95 -16.91
C LEU A 424 -9.17 6.36 -18.37
N ALA A 425 -10.20 6.37 -19.21
CA ALA A 425 -10.09 6.78 -20.62
C ALA A 425 -9.90 8.30 -20.81
N THR A 426 -9.92 9.08 -19.73
CA THR A 426 -9.76 10.55 -19.76
C THR A 426 -8.31 11.02 -19.82
N VAL A 427 -7.34 10.09 -19.81
CA VAL A 427 -5.91 10.44 -19.86
C VAL A 427 -5.54 10.99 -21.24
N GLY A 428 -4.95 12.18 -21.27
CA GLY A 428 -4.41 12.76 -22.51
C GLY A 428 -3.27 11.91 -23.10
N ARG A 429 -3.20 11.83 -24.44
CA ARG A 429 -2.18 11.01 -25.14
C ARG A 429 -0.74 11.41 -24.79
N ARG A 430 -0.47 12.71 -24.63
CA ARG A 430 0.87 13.26 -24.31
C ARG A 430 1.36 12.84 -22.91
N PRO A 431 0.60 13.08 -21.81
CA PRO A 431 1.03 12.62 -20.49
C PRO A 431 1.09 11.09 -20.38
N PHE A 432 0.16 10.37 -21.02
CA PHE A 432 0.23 8.91 -21.05
C PHE A 432 1.53 8.42 -21.70
N ALA A 433 1.89 8.96 -22.87
CA ALA A 433 3.11 8.58 -23.58
C ALA A 433 4.38 8.91 -22.78
N ALA A 434 4.47 10.10 -22.16
CA ALA A 434 5.62 10.48 -21.32
C ALA A 434 5.78 9.58 -20.10
N PHE A 435 4.65 9.23 -19.46
CA PHE A 435 4.68 8.30 -18.34
C PHE A 435 5.11 6.91 -18.80
N THR A 436 4.57 6.43 -19.92
CA THR A 436 4.90 5.11 -20.51
C THR A 436 6.38 4.96 -20.82
N THR A 437 7.05 6.00 -21.34
CA THR A 437 8.51 5.94 -21.55
C THR A 437 9.26 5.73 -20.24
N GLY A 438 8.78 6.36 -19.16
CA GLY A 438 9.29 6.12 -17.82
C GLY A 438 9.03 4.71 -17.33
N VAL A 439 7.83 4.17 -17.56
CA VAL A 439 7.48 2.80 -17.18
C VAL A 439 8.42 1.79 -17.81
N VAL A 440 8.66 1.89 -19.11
CA VAL A 440 9.55 0.96 -19.83
C VAL A 440 10.95 0.99 -19.22
N VAL A 441 11.52 2.18 -19.01
CA VAL A 441 12.85 2.32 -18.41
C VAL A 441 12.86 1.84 -16.96
N ASN A 442 11.86 2.20 -16.18
CA ASN A 442 11.72 1.82 -14.78
C ASN A 442 11.67 0.30 -14.61
N VAL A 443 10.80 -0.38 -15.37
CA VAL A 443 10.63 -1.84 -15.29
C VAL A 443 11.93 -2.55 -15.66
N ILE A 444 12.61 -2.12 -16.73
CA ILE A 444 13.87 -2.71 -17.18
C ILE A 444 14.99 -2.45 -16.16
N LEU A 445 15.13 -1.21 -15.71
CA LEU A 445 16.16 -0.83 -14.74
C LEU A 445 15.94 -1.52 -13.39
N GLY A 446 14.69 -1.55 -12.91
CA GLY A 446 14.28 -2.26 -11.71
C GLY A 446 14.57 -3.75 -11.83
N PHE A 447 14.33 -4.35 -13.00
CA PHE A 447 14.65 -5.75 -13.25
C PHE A 447 16.16 -5.99 -13.15
N VAL A 448 16.96 -5.20 -13.88
CA VAL A 448 18.41 -5.33 -13.87
C VAL A 448 18.98 -5.20 -12.46
N LEU A 449 18.54 -4.19 -11.71
CA LEU A 449 19.02 -3.97 -10.36
C LEU A 449 18.57 -5.07 -9.40
N SER A 450 17.29 -5.46 -9.41
CA SER A 450 16.77 -6.48 -8.48
C SER A 450 17.28 -7.88 -8.79
N VAL A 451 17.44 -8.24 -10.07
CA VAL A 451 17.74 -9.61 -10.49
C VAL A 451 19.23 -9.83 -10.69
N TYR A 452 19.96 -8.90 -11.31
CA TYR A 452 21.37 -9.11 -11.64
C TYR A 452 22.33 -8.42 -10.67
N VAL A 453 22.02 -7.21 -10.21
CA VAL A 453 22.95 -6.46 -9.33
C VAL A 453 22.79 -6.84 -7.87
N PHE A 454 21.55 -6.89 -7.39
CA PHE A 454 21.20 -7.21 -6.00
C PHE A 454 20.47 -8.55 -5.88
N GLY A 455 20.50 -9.40 -6.91
CA GLY A 455 19.79 -10.68 -6.95
C GLY A 455 20.12 -11.58 -5.77
N ASP A 456 21.41 -11.81 -5.52
CA ASP A 456 21.88 -12.63 -4.40
C ASP A 456 21.47 -12.05 -3.05
N TYR A 457 21.46 -10.72 -2.93
CA TYR A 457 21.06 -10.02 -1.71
C TYR A 457 19.57 -10.23 -1.42
N TRP A 458 18.72 -10.00 -2.41
CA TRP A 458 17.27 -10.15 -2.25
C TRP A 458 16.84 -11.60 -2.12
N ALA A 459 17.57 -12.54 -2.73
CA ALA A 459 17.30 -13.97 -2.60
C ALA A 459 17.52 -14.48 -1.17
N ARG A 460 18.49 -13.90 -0.44
CA ARG A 460 18.83 -14.25 0.95
C ARG A 460 18.18 -13.34 1.98
N LEU A 461 17.22 -12.50 1.58
CA LEU A 461 16.59 -11.57 2.51
C LEU A 461 15.91 -12.33 3.66
N GLY A 462 16.33 -12.07 4.89
CA GLY A 462 15.78 -12.71 6.09
C GLY A 462 16.45 -14.03 6.50
N GLU A 463 17.48 -14.46 5.77
CA GLU A 463 18.52 -15.39 6.24
C GLU A 463 19.57 -14.61 7.04
#